data_AF-A0A922SQY6-F1
#
_entry.id   AF-A0A922SQY6-F1
#
_cell.length_a   1.000
_cell.length_b   1.000
_cell.length_c   1.000
_cell.angle_alpha   90.00
_cell.angle_beta   90.00
_cell.angle_gamma   90.00
#
_symmetry.space_group_name_H-M   'P 1'
#
loop_
_entity.id
_entity.type
_entity.pdbx_description
1 polymer ?
#
loop_
_entity_poly.entity_id
_entity_poly.type
_entity_poly.pdbx_seq_one_letter_code
_entity_poly.pdbx_strand_id
1 'polypeptide(L)'
;MLIALTTGQRVQTLFCININNIKINNEGAVILITDILKTSGPNRRSLRLMLPFLSNKPEICPVKTLKMYLDKTRIFRQEDKSLTKLFLTFRRPHKHATTQTISRWLKQTMHESGIDTSEFTAHSTRHASSSRAHRQGLTVDSILQAVGWSSRSSTFANHYNRPLQDKNDIQDDFARAVLNN
;
A
#
# COMPACT_ATOMS: atom_id res chain seq x y z
N MET A 1 7.25 0.02 -2.90
CA MET A 1 6.12 -0.59 -3.64
C MET A 1 5.44 -1.71 -2.86
N LEU A 2 6.14 -2.79 -2.50
CA LEU A 2 5.52 -3.98 -1.87
C LEU A 2 4.66 -3.67 -0.64
N ILE A 3 5.16 -2.92 0.34
CA ILE A 3 4.36 -2.53 1.52
C ILE A 3 3.09 -1.75 1.14
N ALA A 4 3.14 -0.90 0.11
CA ALA A 4 1.97 -0.15 -0.34
C ALA A 4 0.90 -1.08 -0.93
N LEU A 5 1.32 -2.05 -1.75
CA LEU A 5 0.43 -3.04 -2.37
C LEU A 5 -0.16 -4.02 -1.35
N THR A 6 0.66 -4.51 -0.42
CA THR A 6 0.21 -5.54 0.53
C THR A 6 -0.68 -4.97 1.62
N THR A 7 -0.54 -3.68 1.95
CA THR A 7 -1.32 -3.03 3.03
C THR A 7 -2.45 -2.16 2.53
N GLY A 8 -2.43 -1.74 1.25
CA GLY A 8 -3.40 -0.80 0.69
C GLY A 8 -3.43 0.56 1.39
N GLN A 9 -2.35 0.95 2.08
CA GLN A 9 -2.34 2.16 2.91
C GLN A 9 -2.01 3.44 2.14
N ARG A 10 -2.40 4.59 2.70
CA ARG A 10 -2.06 5.90 2.14
C ARG A 10 -0.58 6.19 2.31
N VAL A 11 -0.04 7.06 1.47
CA VAL A 11 1.35 7.55 1.57
C VAL A 11 1.65 8.14 2.95
N GLN A 12 0.69 8.84 3.56
CA GLN A 12 0.83 9.35 4.94
C GLN A 12 1.08 8.21 5.94
N THR A 13 0.34 7.10 5.84
CA THR A 13 0.56 5.94 6.71
C THR A 13 1.94 5.32 6.48
N LEU A 14 2.37 5.20 5.21
CA LEU A 14 3.71 4.69 4.87
C LEU A 14 4.82 5.55 5.46
N PHE A 15 4.65 6.88 5.42
CA PHE A 15 5.55 7.84 6.06
C PHE A 15 5.59 7.66 7.58
N CYS A 16 4.45 7.40 8.22
CA CYS A 16 4.38 7.23 9.67
C CYS A 16 5.03 5.95 10.20
N ILE A 17 5.37 4.98 9.34
CA ILE A 17 6.01 3.72 9.78
C ILE A 17 7.29 4.01 10.55
N ASN A 18 7.31 3.64 11.83
CA ASN A 18 8.47 3.70 12.70
C ASN A 18 9.08 2.30 12.84
N ILE A 19 10.39 2.19 12.68
CA ILE A 19 11.11 0.91 12.77
C ILE A 19 10.99 0.25 14.16
N ASN A 20 10.88 1.05 15.23
CA ASN A 20 10.76 0.56 16.60
C ASN A 20 9.40 -0.14 16.84
N ASN A 21 8.43 0.11 15.98
CA ASN A 21 7.10 -0.46 16.04
C ASN A 21 6.90 -1.65 15.08
N ILE A 22 7.99 -2.15 14.48
CA ILE A 22 7.99 -3.31 13.60
C ILE A 22 8.35 -4.55 14.42
N LYS A 23 7.47 -5.56 14.41
CA LYS A 23 7.72 -6.87 14.99
C LYS A 23 7.72 -7.90 13.87
N ILE A 24 8.78 -8.69 13.76
CA ILE A 24 8.90 -9.75 12.76
C ILE A 24 9.00 -11.09 13.48
N ASN A 25 8.16 -12.05 13.12
CA ASN A 25 8.15 -13.41 13.67
C ASN A 25 8.26 -14.43 12.53
N ASN A 26 7.91 -15.70 12.76
CA ASN A 26 7.93 -16.76 11.74
C ASN A 26 6.74 -16.68 10.77
N GLU A 27 5.64 -16.04 11.16
CA GLU A 27 4.40 -15.94 10.37
C GLU A 27 4.41 -14.72 9.44
N GLY A 28 5.13 -13.66 9.81
CA GLY A 28 5.23 -12.44 9.03
C GLY A 28 5.83 -11.26 9.77
N ALA A 29 5.41 -10.05 9.39
CA ALA A 29 5.72 -8.84 10.12
C ALA A 29 4.43 -8.07 10.47
N VAL A 30 4.41 -7.50 11.68
CA VAL A 30 3.37 -6.62 12.18
C VAL A 30 3.98 -5.24 12.41
N ILE A 31 3.36 -4.22 11.84
CA ILE A 31 3.78 -2.82 11.99
C ILE A 31 2.66 -2.07 12.70
N LEU A 32 2.96 -1.51 13.87
CA LEU A 32 2.02 -0.66 14.61
C LEU A 32 2.19 0.81 14.23
N ILE A 33 1.12 1.45 13.77
CA ILE A 33 1.10 2.89 13.53
C ILE A 33 0.58 3.61 14.78
N THR A 34 1.46 4.37 15.41
CA THR A 34 1.18 5.13 16.64
C THR A 34 0.87 6.59 16.38
N ASP A 35 1.33 7.14 15.25
CA ASP A 35 1.03 8.50 14.82
C ASP A 35 -0.49 8.70 14.62
N ILE A 36 -0.99 9.90 14.96
CA ILE A 36 -2.38 10.29 14.70
C ILE A 36 -2.54 10.54 13.19
N LEU A 37 -3.43 9.77 12.57
CA LEU A 37 -3.77 9.90 11.15
C LEU A 37 -5.15 10.55 11.00
N LYS A 38 -5.47 11.01 9.78
CA LYS A 38 -6.83 11.50 9.44
C LYS A 38 -7.94 10.47 9.74
N THR A 39 -7.61 9.19 9.77
CA THR A 39 -8.55 8.09 10.09
C THR A 39 -8.53 7.68 11.56
N SER A 40 -7.69 8.30 12.38
CA SER A 40 -7.67 8.12 13.84
C SER A 40 -8.87 8.85 14.47
N GLY A 41 -9.32 8.36 15.62
CA GLY A 41 -10.38 9.00 16.39
C GLY A 41 -10.43 8.43 17.81
N PRO A 42 -11.07 9.13 18.76
CA PRO A 42 -11.24 8.62 20.12
C PRO A 42 -11.93 7.24 20.08
N ASN A 43 -11.41 6.30 20.88
CA ASN A 43 -11.82 4.89 20.94
C ASN A 43 -11.60 4.03 19.67
N ARG A 44 -10.85 4.51 18.66
CA ARG A 44 -10.43 3.65 17.54
C ARG A 44 -9.13 2.92 17.87
N ARG A 45 -9.08 1.62 17.59
CA ARG A 45 -7.86 0.79 17.73
C ARG A 45 -6.75 1.36 16.85
N SER A 46 -5.52 1.36 17.36
CA SER A 46 -4.32 1.71 16.60
C SER A 46 -4.21 0.83 15.34
N LEU A 47 -3.86 1.45 14.22
CA LEU A 47 -3.75 0.77 12.94
C LEU A 47 -2.56 -0.21 12.96
N ARG A 48 -2.84 -1.48 12.65
CA ARG A 48 -1.82 -2.54 12.51
C ARG A 48 -1.73 -2.96 11.06
N LEU A 49 -0.54 -2.93 10.50
CA LEU A 49 -0.26 -3.43 9.16
C LEU A 49 0.37 -4.81 9.27
N MET A 50 -0.20 -5.78 8.57
CA MET A 50 0.32 -7.14 8.51
C MET A 50 0.99 -7.36 7.15
N LEU A 51 2.21 -7.90 7.18
CA LEU A 51 2.97 -8.28 5.99
C LEU A 51 3.19 -9.79 6.04
N PRO A 52 2.71 -10.57 5.06
CA PRO A 52 2.89 -12.01 5.04
C PRO A 52 4.28 -12.40 4.53
N PHE A 53 4.80 -13.53 4.97
CA PHE A 53 5.85 -14.22 4.21
C PHE A 53 5.25 -14.84 2.94
N LEU A 54 5.91 -14.60 1.82
CA LEU A 54 5.61 -15.27 0.55
C LEU A 54 6.71 -16.29 0.26
N SER A 55 6.69 -17.43 0.95
CA SER A 55 7.71 -18.47 0.81
C SER A 55 7.79 -19.03 -0.62
N ASN A 56 6.65 -19.08 -1.32
CA ASN A 56 6.55 -19.58 -2.68
C ASN A 56 6.95 -18.54 -3.74
N LYS A 57 7.11 -17.26 -3.35
CA LYS A 57 7.47 -16.14 -4.23
C LYS A 57 8.45 -15.20 -3.53
N PRO A 58 9.66 -15.68 -3.20
CA PRO A 58 10.63 -14.94 -2.40
C PRO A 58 11.08 -13.61 -3.03
N GLU A 59 11.01 -13.48 -4.34
CA GLU A 59 11.36 -12.30 -5.14
C GLU A 59 10.44 -11.09 -4.90
N ILE A 60 9.18 -11.34 -4.50
CA ILE A 60 8.20 -10.30 -4.17
C ILE A 60 7.77 -10.35 -2.69
N CYS A 61 8.51 -11.06 -1.84
CA CYS A 61 8.16 -11.24 -0.43
C CYS A 61 8.36 -9.93 0.37
N PRO A 62 7.29 -9.30 0.89
CA PRO A 62 7.40 -8.00 1.56
C PRO A 62 8.23 -8.06 2.85
N VAL A 63 8.16 -9.17 3.59
CA VAL A 63 8.93 -9.34 4.83
C VAL A 63 10.42 -9.55 4.55
N LYS A 64 10.76 -10.33 3.51
CA LYS A 64 12.17 -10.53 3.10
C LYS A 64 12.78 -9.20 2.63
N THR A 65 12.06 -8.45 1.80
CA THR A 65 12.49 -7.11 1.37
C THR A 65 12.63 -6.16 2.55
N LEU A 66 11.71 -6.17 3.52
CA LEU A 66 11.76 -5.33 4.71
C LEU A 66 13.01 -5.63 5.56
N LYS A 67 13.29 -6.92 5.83
CA LYS A 67 14.51 -7.33 6.57
C LYS A 67 15.77 -6.84 5.88
N MET A 68 15.89 -7.11 4.57
CA MET A 68 17.04 -6.67 3.78
C MET A 68 17.21 -5.15 3.80
N TYR A 69 16.12 -4.40 3.71
CA TYR A 69 16.17 -2.94 3.76
C TYR A 69 16.62 -2.42 5.14
N LEU A 70 16.11 -3.00 6.23
CA LEU A 70 16.52 -2.65 7.59
C LEU A 70 18.02 -2.91 7.80
N ASP A 71 18.53 -4.06 7.32
CA ASP A 71 19.94 -4.40 7.41
C ASP A 71 20.82 -3.44 6.61
N LYS A 72 20.44 -3.12 5.36
CA LYS A 72 21.18 -2.20 4.49
C LYS A 72 21.17 -0.76 5.00
N THR A 73 20.11 -0.35 5.72
CA THR A 73 20.02 1.00 6.29
C THR A 73 20.52 1.08 7.73
N ARG A 74 20.93 -0.04 8.34
CA ARG A 74 21.36 -0.12 9.74
C ARG A 74 22.51 0.84 10.07
N ILE A 75 23.49 0.95 9.17
CA ILE A 75 24.66 1.81 9.36
C ILE A 75 24.27 3.29 9.54
N PHE A 76 23.37 3.80 8.71
CA PHE A 76 22.93 5.20 8.76
C PHE A 76 22.14 5.50 10.04
N ARG A 77 21.39 4.51 10.54
CA ARG A 77 20.64 4.62 11.80
C ARG A 77 21.53 4.47 13.04
N GLN A 78 22.71 3.88 12.87
CA GLN A 78 23.72 3.84 13.92
C GLN A 78 24.46 5.18 14.02
N GLU A 79 24.76 5.79 12.87
CA GLU A 79 25.33 7.14 12.76
C GLU A 79 24.37 8.22 13.31
N ASP A 80 23.07 8.13 12.99
CA ASP A 80 22.05 9.06 13.49
C ASP A 80 20.85 8.29 14.07
N LYS A 81 20.75 8.29 15.41
CA LYS A 81 19.69 7.62 16.17
C LYS A 81 18.32 8.27 16.01
N SER A 82 18.24 9.49 15.49
CA SER A 82 16.96 10.16 15.18
C SER A 82 16.28 9.55 13.94
N LEU A 83 17.01 8.75 13.13
CA LEU A 83 16.49 8.07 11.94
C LEU A 83 15.59 6.87 12.29
N THR A 84 14.41 7.16 12.83
CA THR A 84 13.41 6.16 13.29
C THR A 84 12.34 5.81 12.25
N LYS A 85 12.08 6.67 11.25
CA LYS A 85 11.14 6.33 10.17
C LYS A 85 11.72 5.27 9.25
N LEU A 86 10.87 4.39 8.71
CA LEU A 86 11.29 3.30 7.86
C LEU A 86 12.01 3.81 6.61
N PHE A 87 11.40 4.70 5.84
CA PHE A 87 11.98 5.13 4.56
C PHE A 87 12.99 6.26 4.74
N LEU A 88 14.21 6.06 4.25
CA LEU A 88 15.30 7.05 4.25
C LEU A 88 15.65 7.51 2.83
N THR A 89 16.10 8.75 2.69
CA THR A 89 16.68 9.27 1.44
C THR A 89 18.01 8.61 1.13
N PHE A 90 18.28 8.36 -0.15
CA PHE A 90 19.50 7.65 -0.58
C PHE A 90 20.73 8.55 -0.76
N ARG A 91 20.54 9.87 -0.87
CA ARG A 91 21.65 10.85 -0.93
C ARG A 91 22.04 11.30 0.47
N ARG A 92 23.35 11.52 0.69
CA ARG A 92 23.88 12.14 1.90
C ARG A 92 23.54 13.64 1.96
N PRO A 93 23.33 14.23 3.15
CA PRO A 93 23.10 13.52 4.42
C PRO A 93 21.78 12.74 4.38
N HIS A 94 21.78 11.51 4.93
CA HIS A 94 20.60 10.65 4.95
C HIS A 94 19.55 11.23 5.91
N LYS A 95 18.30 11.33 5.44
CA LYS A 95 17.17 11.88 6.21
C LYS A 95 15.95 10.97 6.05
N HIS A 96 14.91 11.17 6.85
CA HIS A 96 13.63 10.54 6.58
C HIS A 96 13.11 10.97 5.21
N ALA A 97 12.59 10.03 4.44
CA ALA A 97 11.89 10.35 3.19
C ALA A 97 10.56 11.04 3.51
N THR A 98 10.28 12.16 2.85
CA THR A 98 8.99 12.86 2.99
C THR A 98 7.86 12.09 2.32
N THR A 99 6.61 12.44 2.61
CA THR A 99 5.45 11.91 1.90
C THR A 99 5.54 12.17 0.39
N GLN A 100 6.01 13.33 -0.04
CA GLN A 100 6.22 13.66 -1.46
C GLN A 100 7.27 12.75 -2.09
N THR A 101 8.36 12.46 -1.37
CA THR A 101 9.43 11.56 -1.84
C THR A 101 8.91 10.14 -2.02
N ILE A 102 8.18 9.62 -1.03
CA ILE A 102 7.58 8.29 -1.09
C ILE A 102 6.57 8.20 -2.24
N SER A 103 5.72 9.23 -2.40
CA SER A 103 4.77 9.31 -3.51
C SER A 103 5.48 9.28 -4.87
N ARG A 104 6.57 10.04 -5.02
CA ARG A 104 7.39 10.05 -6.23
C ARG A 104 8.00 8.68 -6.52
N TRP A 105 8.55 8.00 -5.51
CA TRP A 105 9.09 6.64 -5.69
C TRP A 105 8.02 5.64 -6.11
N LEU A 106 6.82 5.71 -5.53
CA LEU A 106 5.71 4.85 -5.95
C LEU A 106 5.34 5.11 -7.42
N LYS A 107 5.20 6.38 -7.81
CA LYS A 107 4.89 6.77 -9.19
C LYS A 107 5.98 6.31 -10.16
N GLN A 108 7.25 6.51 -9.81
CA GLN A 108 8.40 6.07 -10.59
C GLN A 108 8.40 4.56 -10.79
N THR A 109 8.20 3.77 -9.74
CA THR A 109 8.13 2.30 -9.85
C THR A 109 6.94 1.86 -10.71
N MET A 110 5.81 2.55 -10.66
CA MET A 110 4.67 2.26 -11.54
C MET A 110 5.03 2.50 -13.01
N HIS A 111 5.66 3.64 -13.31
CA HIS A 111 6.13 3.97 -14.65
C HIS A 111 7.12 2.93 -15.18
N GLU A 112 8.12 2.57 -14.37
CA GLU A 112 9.12 1.52 -14.69
C GLU A 112 8.48 0.14 -14.90
N SER A 113 7.29 -0.09 -14.32
CA SER A 113 6.50 -1.32 -14.52
C SER A 113 5.56 -1.24 -15.72
N GLY A 114 5.65 -0.20 -16.56
CA GLY A 114 4.81 -0.01 -17.75
C GLY A 114 3.41 0.56 -17.47
N ILE A 115 3.15 1.06 -16.25
CA ILE A 115 1.86 1.69 -15.91
C ILE A 115 1.89 3.16 -16.32
N ASP A 116 0.84 3.62 -17.01
CA ASP A 116 0.71 5.02 -17.38
C ASP A 116 0.51 5.92 -16.15
N THR A 117 1.50 6.76 -15.85
CA THR A 117 1.45 7.64 -14.68
C THR A 117 0.91 9.04 -14.97
N SER A 118 0.43 9.28 -16.19
CA SER A 118 -0.45 10.41 -16.51
C SER A 118 -1.85 10.16 -15.92
N GLU A 119 -2.31 8.91 -15.97
CA GLU A 119 -3.60 8.46 -15.42
C GLU A 119 -3.50 7.95 -13.98
N PHE A 120 -2.46 7.14 -13.69
CA PHE A 120 -2.32 6.49 -12.39
C PHE A 120 -1.34 7.21 -11.47
N THR A 121 -1.74 7.40 -10.21
CA THR A 121 -0.94 8.08 -9.18
C THR A 121 -0.49 7.11 -8.11
N ALA A 122 0.35 7.57 -7.17
CA ALA A 122 0.74 6.79 -6.00
C ALA A 122 -0.48 6.25 -5.22
N HIS A 123 -1.61 6.97 -5.21
CA HIS A 123 -2.85 6.53 -4.57
C HIS A 123 -3.53 5.38 -5.31
N SER A 124 -3.30 5.22 -6.62
CA SER A 124 -3.87 4.14 -7.42
C SER A 124 -3.41 2.76 -6.93
N THR A 125 -2.26 2.66 -6.25
CA THR A 125 -1.81 1.41 -5.62
C THR A 125 -2.80 0.90 -4.57
N ARG A 126 -3.40 1.80 -3.77
CA ARG A 126 -4.47 1.45 -2.81
C ARG A 126 -5.70 0.93 -3.53
N HIS A 127 -6.17 1.65 -4.55
CA HIS A 127 -7.34 1.25 -5.33
C HIS A 127 -7.15 -0.14 -5.94
N ALA A 128 -6.02 -0.36 -6.61
CA ALA A 128 -5.69 -1.64 -7.22
C ALA A 128 -5.66 -2.77 -6.18
N SER A 129 -5.04 -2.53 -5.02
CA SER A 129 -4.90 -3.55 -3.97
C SER A 129 -6.24 -3.98 -3.39
N SER A 130 -7.09 -3.03 -2.99
CA SER A 130 -8.40 -3.33 -2.42
C SER A 130 -9.35 -3.96 -3.46
N SER A 131 -9.32 -3.49 -4.71
CA SER A 131 -10.09 -4.06 -5.81
C SER A 131 -9.66 -5.50 -6.13
N ARG A 132 -8.35 -5.77 -6.17
CA ARG A 132 -7.80 -7.13 -6.36
C ARG A 132 -8.20 -8.07 -5.23
N ALA A 133 -8.17 -7.62 -3.98
CA ALA A 133 -8.57 -8.42 -2.82
C ALA A 133 -10.05 -8.83 -2.91
N HIS A 134 -10.93 -7.90 -3.27
CA HIS A 134 -12.35 -8.20 -3.49
C HIS A 134 -12.56 -9.23 -4.60
N ARG A 135 -11.83 -9.11 -5.73
CA ARG A 135 -11.83 -10.12 -6.80
C ARG A 135 -11.25 -11.49 -6.39
N GLN A 136 -10.63 -11.62 -5.22
CA GLN A 136 -10.22 -12.92 -4.66
C GLN A 136 -11.22 -13.46 -3.63
N GLY A 137 -12.40 -12.85 -3.52
CA GLY A 137 -13.46 -13.32 -2.62
C GLY A 137 -13.30 -12.86 -1.18
N LEU A 138 -12.39 -11.91 -0.88
CA LEU A 138 -12.40 -11.28 0.44
C LEU A 138 -13.66 -10.42 0.60
N THR A 139 -14.33 -10.57 1.74
CA THR A 139 -15.51 -9.76 2.06
C THR A 139 -15.14 -8.29 2.17
N VAL A 140 -16.10 -7.42 1.83
CA VAL A 140 -15.92 -5.96 1.95
C VAL A 140 -15.50 -5.59 3.37
N ASP A 141 -16.12 -6.17 4.40
CA ASP A 141 -15.74 -5.92 5.81
C ASP A 141 -14.29 -6.27 6.12
N SER A 142 -13.78 -7.42 5.62
CA SER A 142 -12.38 -7.82 5.81
C SER A 142 -11.42 -6.82 5.15
N ILE A 143 -11.78 -6.33 3.95
CA ILE A 143 -11.00 -5.34 3.22
C ILE A 143 -11.01 -4.01 3.97
N LEU A 144 -12.19 -3.55 4.40
CA LEU A 144 -12.37 -2.31 5.18
C LEU A 144 -11.52 -2.35 6.45
N GLN A 145 -11.55 -3.46 7.18
CA GLN A 145 -10.76 -3.64 8.39
C GLN A 145 -9.25 -3.61 8.11
N ALA A 146 -8.79 -4.29 7.05
CA ALA A 146 -7.38 -4.33 6.66
C ALA A 146 -6.83 -2.96 6.22
N VAL A 147 -7.65 -2.15 5.53
CA VAL A 147 -7.24 -0.83 5.03
C VAL A 147 -7.55 0.34 5.98
N GLY A 148 -8.04 0.03 7.19
CA GLY A 148 -8.32 0.99 8.27
C GLY A 148 -9.58 1.84 8.06
N TRP A 149 -10.60 1.31 7.40
CA TRP A 149 -11.92 1.94 7.25
C TRP A 149 -12.94 1.38 8.24
N SER A 150 -13.98 2.19 8.50
CA SER A 150 -15.16 1.73 9.23
C SER A 150 -15.90 0.68 8.40
N SER A 151 -16.41 -0.38 9.03
CA SER A 151 -17.27 -1.39 8.37
C SER A 151 -18.51 -0.78 7.71
N ARG A 152 -19.00 0.35 8.22
CA ARG A 152 -20.13 1.10 7.62
C ARG A 152 -19.75 2.00 6.43
N SER A 153 -18.50 1.94 5.96
CA SER A 153 -18.03 2.83 4.90
C SER A 153 -18.49 2.36 3.52
N SER A 154 -19.36 3.14 2.88
CA SER A 154 -19.73 2.96 1.46
C SER A 154 -18.62 3.38 0.49
N THR A 155 -17.55 4.00 0.99
CA THR A 155 -16.44 4.53 0.19
C THR A 155 -15.79 3.44 -0.67
N PHE A 156 -15.66 2.21 -0.17
CA PHE A 156 -15.10 1.09 -0.94
C PHE A 156 -15.96 0.76 -2.16
N ALA A 157 -17.25 0.53 -1.95
CA ALA A 157 -18.21 0.22 -3.01
C ALA A 157 -18.26 1.34 -4.06
N ASN A 158 -18.32 2.59 -3.62
CA ASN A 158 -18.53 3.72 -4.52
C ASN A 158 -17.29 4.14 -5.32
N HIS A 159 -16.08 3.95 -4.79
CA HIS A 159 -14.88 4.53 -5.41
C HIS A 159 -13.74 3.54 -5.69
N TYR A 160 -13.76 2.34 -5.12
CA TYR A 160 -12.64 1.38 -5.15
C TYR A 160 -13.01 0.04 -5.80
N ASN A 161 -14.28 -0.40 -5.72
CA ASN A 161 -14.78 -1.58 -6.43
C ASN A 161 -15.08 -1.27 -7.90
N ARG A 162 -14.07 -0.81 -8.65
CA ARG A 162 -14.21 -0.57 -10.09
C ARG A 162 -14.08 -1.89 -10.86
N PRO A 163 -14.99 -2.18 -11.81
CA PRO A 163 -14.84 -3.33 -12.71
C PRO A 163 -13.56 -3.17 -13.54
N LEU A 164 -12.97 -4.30 -13.94
CA LEU A 164 -11.93 -4.27 -14.97
C LEU A 164 -12.65 -3.87 -16.27
N GLN A 165 -12.21 -2.79 -16.91
CA GLN A 165 -12.70 -2.48 -18.25
C GLN A 165 -11.99 -3.41 -19.22
N ASP A 166 -12.70 -4.43 -19.71
CA ASP A 166 -12.30 -5.07 -20.95
C ASP A 166 -12.59 -4.08 -22.07
N LYS A 167 -11.52 -3.65 -22.77
CA LYS A 167 -11.62 -2.68 -23.88
C LYS A 167 -12.55 -3.16 -25.00
N ASN A 168 -12.85 -4.45 -25.04
CA ASN A 168 -13.70 -5.07 -26.05
C ASN A 168 -15.19 -5.08 -25.66
N ASP A 169 -15.56 -5.03 -24.38
CA ASP A 169 -16.95 -5.22 -23.96
C ASP A 169 -17.81 -3.96 -24.14
N ILE A 170 -17.26 -2.77 -23.87
CA ILE A 170 -18.08 -1.54 -23.84
C ILE A 170 -18.51 -1.08 -25.25
N GLN A 171 -17.64 -1.24 -26.26
CA GLN A 171 -17.99 -0.90 -27.64
C GLN A 171 -18.89 -1.97 -28.28
N ASP A 172 -18.67 -3.26 -27.97
CA ASP A 172 -19.47 -4.35 -28.51
C ASP A 172 -20.89 -4.35 -27.90
N ASP A 173 -21.03 -4.12 -26.59
CA ASP A 173 -22.34 -4.01 -25.94
C ASP A 173 -23.13 -2.78 -26.39
N PHE A 174 -22.48 -1.64 -26.61
CA PHE A 174 -23.15 -0.45 -27.16
C PHE A 174 -23.59 -0.67 -28.61
N ALA A 175 -22.72 -1.25 -29.46
CA ALA A 175 -23.05 -1.54 -30.85
C ALA A 175 -24.19 -2.58 -30.95
N ARG A 176 -24.18 -3.64 -30.13
CA ARG A 176 -25.24 -4.66 -30.09
C ARG A 176 -26.56 -4.11 -29.56
N ALA A 177 -26.54 -3.19 -28.59
CA ALA A 177 -27.75 -2.55 -28.08
C ALA A 177 -28.38 -1.56 -29.08
N VAL A 178 -27.58 -0.96 -29.97
CA VAL A 178 -28.06 -0.07 -31.04
C VAL A 178 -28.57 -0.86 -32.26
N LEU A 179 -28.03 -2.06 -32.51
CA LEU A 179 -28.31 -2.83 -33.73
C LEU A 179 -29.34 -3.97 -33.58
N ASN A 180 -29.76 -4.31 -32.36
CA ASN A 180 -30.84 -5.26 -32.12
C ASN A 180 -32.17 -4.52 -31.88
N ASN A 181 -32.94 -4.31 -32.95
CA ASN A 181 -34.39 -4.07 -32.89
C ASN A 181 -35.13 -5.41 -32.89
#